data_AF-A0A542UE06-F1
#
_entry.id   AF-A0A542UE06-F1
#
_cell.length_a   1.000
_cell.length_b   1.000
_cell.length_c   1.000
_cell.angle_alpha   90.00
_cell.angle_beta   90.00
_cell.angle_gamma   90.00
#
_symmetry.space_group_name_H-M   'P 1'
#
loop_
_entity.id
_entity.type
_entity.pdbx_description
1 polymer ?
#
loop_
_entity_poly.entity_id
_entity_poly.type
_entity_poly.pdbx_seq_one_letter_code
_entity_poly.pdbx_strand_id
1 'polypeptide(L)' 'MTAARTLRTAALTALPMLAAAHAAPVVSTFGPLRNRTLPRLSGRGRPDHIALTPDDAPHHRPRPESHHS' A
#
# COMPACT_ATOMS: atom_id res chain seq x y z
N MET A 1 -10.35 -37.38 -24.09
CA MET A 1 -10.09 -37.32 -22.63
C MET A 1 -8.97 -36.36 -22.20
N THR A 2 -8.08 -35.94 -23.10
CA THR A 2 -6.99 -34.97 -22.83
C THR A 2 -7.46 -33.55 -22.56
N ALA A 3 -8.43 -33.03 -23.33
CA ALA A 3 -8.95 -31.67 -23.16
C ALA A 3 -9.60 -31.43 -21.77
N ALA A 4 -10.40 -32.38 -21.28
CA ALA A 4 -11.01 -32.26 -19.96
C ALA A 4 -9.95 -32.28 -18.83
N ARG A 5 -8.85 -33.01 -19.03
CA ARG A 5 -7.74 -33.05 -18.08
C ARG A 5 -6.94 -31.74 -18.10
N THR A 6 -6.66 -31.18 -19.27
CA THR A 6 -5.97 -29.87 -19.37
C THR A 6 -6.81 -28.74 -18.80
N LEU A 7 -8.12 -28.70 -19.08
CA LEU A 7 -9.06 -27.73 -18.49
C LEU A 7 -9.12 -27.84 -16.97
N ARG A 8 -9.22 -29.06 -16.42
CA ARG A 8 -9.16 -29.26 -14.96
C ARG A 8 -7.84 -28.77 -14.36
N THR A 9 -6.71 -29.09 -15.00
CA THR A 9 -5.40 -28.67 -14.51
C THR A 9 -5.26 -27.15 -14.54
N ALA A 10 -5.70 -26.51 -15.63
CA ALA A 10 -5.73 -25.06 -15.76
C ALA A 10 -6.63 -24.39 -14.72
N ALA A 11 -7.82 -24.94 -14.46
CA ALA A 11 -8.72 -24.43 -13.43
C ALA A 11 -8.11 -24.56 -12.02
N LEU A 12 -7.47 -25.70 -11.72
CA LEU A 12 -6.81 -25.94 -10.44
C LEU A 12 -5.64 -24.98 -10.19
N THR A 13 -4.99 -24.44 -11.23
CA THR A 13 -3.92 -23.44 -11.07
C THR A 13 -4.44 -22.01 -11.13
N ALA A 14 -5.39 -21.71 -12.02
CA ALA A 14 -5.85 -20.34 -12.26
C ALA A 14 -6.72 -19.81 -11.12
N LEU A 15 -7.61 -20.63 -10.55
CA LEU A 15 -8.50 -20.23 -9.47
C LEU A 15 -7.74 -19.77 -8.21
N PRO A 16 -6.77 -20.54 -7.66
CA PRO A 16 -6.03 -20.08 -6.49
C PRO A 16 -5.14 -18.86 -6.80
N MET A 17 -4.56 -18.76 -8.00
CA MET A 17 -3.81 -17.57 -8.40
C MET A 17 -4.71 -16.32 -8.42
N LEU A 18 -5.91 -16.43 -8.98
CA LEU A 18 -6.84 -15.31 -9.05
C LEU A 18 -7.34 -14.93 -7.64
N ALA A 19 -7.64 -15.91 -6.79
CA ALA A 19 -8.02 -15.67 -5.41
C ALA A 19 -6.90 -14.98 -4.61
N ALA A 20 -5.65 -15.41 -4.79
CA ALA A 20 -4.50 -14.78 -4.15
C ALA A 20 -4.27 -13.34 -4.65
N ALA A 21 -4.39 -13.10 -5.96
CA ALA A 21 -4.28 -11.78 -6.54
C ALA A 21 -5.40 -10.84 -6.06
N HIS A 22 -6.63 -11.36 -5.93
CA HIS A 22 -7.76 -10.60 -5.41
C HIS A 22 -7.61 -10.26 -3.93
N ALA A 23 -7.06 -11.17 -3.12
CA ALA A 23 -6.81 -10.95 -1.70
C ALA A 23 -5.57 -10.08 -1.43
N ALA A 24 -4.68 -9.91 -2.41
CA ALA A 24 -3.40 -9.20 -2.26
C ALA A 24 -3.52 -7.80 -1.63
N PRO A 25 -4.51 -6.94 -1.97
CA PRO A 25 -4.66 -5.63 -1.34
C PRO A 25 -4.89 -5.72 0.17
N VAL A 26 -5.80 -6.59 0.62
CA VAL A 26 -6.11 -6.77 2.06
C VAL A 26 -4.89 -7.32 2.79
N VAL A 27 -4.26 -8.34 2.23
CA VAL A 27 -3.02 -8.95 2.76
C VAL A 27 -1.89 -7.91 2.86
N SER A 28 -1.80 -6.98 1.89
CA SER A 28 -0.81 -5.91 1.88
C SER A 28 -1.02 -4.84 2.96
N THR A 29 -2.20 -4.79 3.60
CA THR A 29 -2.41 -3.89 4.76
C THR A 29 -1.90 -4.49 6.07
N PHE A 30 -1.68 -5.81 6.11
CA PHE A 30 -1.23 -6.49 7.32
C PHE A 30 0.26 -6.22 7.54
N GLY A 31 0.57 -5.36 8.52
CA GLY A 31 1.91 -4.81 8.78
C GLY A 31 3.04 -5.83 8.74
N PRO A 32 3.04 -6.89 9.58
CA PRO A 32 4.11 -7.90 9.59
C PRO A 32 4.29 -8.65 8.26
N LEU A 33 3.18 -8.89 7.55
CA LEU A 33 3.19 -9.67 6.32
C LEU A 33 3.67 -8.82 5.14
N ARG A 34 3.10 -7.61 4.96
CA ARG A 34 3.60 -6.59 4.01
C ARG A 34 5.09 -6.37 4.19
N ASN A 35 5.52 -6.23 5.43
CA ASN A 35 6.89 -6.04 5.81
C ASN A 35 7.83 -7.19 5.40
N ARG A 36 7.34 -8.42 5.34
CA ARG A 36 8.15 -9.60 5.02
C ARG A 36 8.13 -9.94 3.52
N THR A 37 6.97 -9.80 2.87
CA THR A 37 6.79 -10.21 1.46
C THR A 37 6.83 -9.04 0.47
N LEU A 38 6.52 -7.82 0.93
CA LEU A 38 6.43 -6.61 0.13
C LEU A 38 7.26 -5.45 0.77
N PRO A 39 8.56 -5.65 1.06
CA PRO A 39 9.36 -4.67 1.80
C PRO A 39 9.45 -3.32 1.08
N ARG A 40 9.43 -3.31 -0.26
CA ARG A 40 9.45 -2.08 -1.08
C ARG A 40 8.16 -1.25 -0.97
N LEU A 41 7.02 -1.90 -0.71
CA LEU A 41 5.73 -1.23 -0.48
C LEU A 41 5.52 -0.85 0.98
N SER A 42 6.44 -1.23 1.88
CA SER A 42 6.27 -1.03 3.31
C SER A 42 6.67 0.36 3.81
N GLY A 43 7.20 1.22 2.94
CA GLY A 43 7.65 2.56 3.31
C GLY A 43 8.74 2.56 4.38
N ARG A 44 9.49 1.44 4.52
CA ARG A 44 10.59 1.37 5.50
C ARG A 44 11.72 2.28 5.04
N GLY A 45 11.86 3.42 5.72
CA GLY A 45 13.06 4.26 5.64
C GLY A 45 14.30 3.49 6.11
N ARG A 46 15.49 4.04 5.83
CA ARG A 46 16.71 3.52 6.45
C ARG A 46 16.61 3.73 7.97
N PRO A 47 16.99 2.73 8.78
CA PRO A 47 16.87 2.81 10.24
C PRO A 47 17.61 4.02 10.83
N ASP A 48 18.69 4.46 10.17
CA ASP A 48 19.50 5.60 10.60
C ASP A 48 19.10 6.95 9.97
N HIS A 49 17.97 7.01 9.24
CA HIS A 49 17.55 8.21 8.54
C HIS A 49 16.06 8.52 8.79
N ILE A 50 15.81 9.69 9.36
CA ILE A 50 14.46 10.25 9.47
C ILE A 50 14.28 11.23 8.32
N ALA A 51 13.30 10.96 7.45
CA ALA A 51 12.85 11.91 6.45
C ALA A 51 11.77 12.80 7.08
N LEU A 52 12.13 14.03 7.46
CA LEU A 52 11.15 15.05 7.82
C LEU A 52 10.53 15.58 6.53
N THR A 53 9.25 15.31 6.31
CA THR A 53 8.46 16.03 5.30
C THR A 53 7.88 17.27 5.97
N PRO A 54 8.32 18.49 5.60
CA PRO A 54 7.62 19.70 6.03
C PRO A 54 6.18 19.59 5.53
N ASP A 55 5.23 19.59 6.45
CA ASP A 55 3.83 19.75 6.09
C ASP A 55 3.67 21.24 5.79
N ASP A 56 3.42 21.59 4.53
CA ASP A 56 3.05 22.94 4.13
C ASP A 56 1.64 23.22 4.67
N ALA A 57 1.56 23.41 5.98
CA ALA A 57 0.36 23.89 6.63
C ALA A 57 0.00 25.23 5.95
N PRO A 58 -1.27 25.42 5.55
CA PRO A 58 -1.67 26.62 4.83
C PRO A 58 -1.26 27.85 5.63
N HIS A 59 -0.48 28.75 5.01
CA HIS A 59 -0.03 29.97 5.65
C HIS A 59 -1.23 30.72 6.22
N HIS A 60 -1.33 30.78 7.55
CA HIS A 60 -2.22 31.70 8.22
C HIS A 60 -1.70 33.11 7.88
N ARG A 61 -2.30 33.76 6.88
CA ARG A 61 -2.04 35.19 6.66
C ARG A 61 -2.38 35.90 7.97
N PRO A 62 -1.48 36.71 8.54
CA PRO A 62 -1.80 37.54 9.68
C PRO A 62 -3.04 38.36 9.33
N ARG A 63 -4.11 38.22 10.14
CA ARG A 63 -5.24 39.13 10.09
C ARG A 63 -4.70 40.51 10.46
N PRO A 64 -4.84 41.56 9.63
CA PRO A 64 -4.37 42.88 10.02
C PRO A 64 -5.10 43.30 11.29
N GLU A 65 -4.33 43.65 12.32
CA GLU A 65 -4.85 44.21 13.55
C GLU A 65 -5.41 45.58 13.22
N SER A 66 -6.74 45.70 13.27
CA SER A 66 -7.40 46.99 13.17
C SER A 66 -7.08 47.77 14.44
N HIS A 67 -6.03 48.59 14.39
CA HIS A 67 -5.82 49.65 15.37
C HIS A 67 -6.97 50.65 15.23
N HIS A 68 -7.94 50.54 16.13
CA HIS A 68 -8.91 51.60 16.39
C HIS A 68 -8.28 52.53 17.43
N SER A 69 -7.97 53.76 17.03
CA SER A 69 -7.66 54.90 17.90
C SER A 69 -8.81 55.89 17.84
#